data_AF-A0A948C4N0-F1
#
_entry.id   AF-A0A948C4N0-F1
#
_cell.length_a   1.000
_cell.length_b   1.000
_cell.length_c   1.000
_cell.angle_alpha   90.00
_cell.angle_beta   90.00
_cell.angle_gamma   90.00
#
_symmetry.space_group_name_H-M   'P 1'
#
loop_
_entity.id
_entity.type
_entity.pdbx_description
1 polymer ?
#
loop_
_entity_poly.entity_id
_entity_poly.type
_entity_poly.pdbx_seq_one_letter_code
_entity_poly.pdbx_strand_id
1 'polypeptide(L)' 'MAKDLRVIFVKLADRIHNIQTLYFHPNPIKRQKIAQETMKIFVAIAKRLGLYHYQLYLEN' A
#
# COMPACT_ATOMS: atom_id res chain seq x y z
N MET A 1 16.71 11.57 1.91
CA MET A 1 16.42 10.89 3.18
C MET A 1 15.65 9.59 2.95
N ALA A 2 16.27 8.61 2.30
CA ALA A 2 15.85 7.20 2.30
C ALA A 2 17.06 6.33 1.93
N LYS A 3 17.99 6.14 2.89
CA LYS A 3 19.07 5.15 2.76
C LYS A 3 18.67 3.79 3.35
N ASP A 4 17.60 3.75 4.14
CA ASP A 4 17.21 2.55 4.89
C ASP A 4 15.93 1.92 4.31
N LEU A 5 16.10 0.74 3.72
CA LEU A 5 15.01 -0.07 3.16
C LEU A 5 13.97 -0.48 4.21
N ARG A 6 14.35 -0.57 5.50
CA ARG A 6 13.43 -0.94 6.59
C ARG A 6 12.26 0.03 6.70
N VAL A 7 12.49 1.32 6.43
CA VAL A 7 11.42 2.33 6.42
C VAL A 7 10.38 2.04 5.33
N ILE A 8 10.82 1.55 4.17
CA ILE A 8 9.93 1.19 3.07
C ILE A 8 9.11 -0.05 3.43
N PHE A 9 9.75 -1.07 4.03
CA PHE A 9 9.05 -2.28 4.47
C PHE A 9 7.99 -2.00 5.52
N VAL A 10 8.28 -1.18 6.54
CA VAL A 10 7.28 -0.79 7.56
C VAL A 10 6.10 -0.05 6.92
N LYS A 11 6.35 0.88 5.99
CA LYS A 11 5.29 1.58 5.27
C LYS A 11 4.46 0.68 4.36
N LEU A 12 5.07 -0.32 3.72
CA LEU A 12 4.35 -1.32 2.94
C LEU A 12 3.44 -2.17 3.83
N ALA A 13 3.95 -2.65 4.98
CA ALA A 13 3.19 -3.43 5.94
C ALA A 13 1.98 -2.65 6.48
N ASP A 14 2.19 -1.41 6.90
CA ASP A 14 1.11 -0.50 7.30
C ASP A 14 0.07 -0.33 6.17
N ARG A 15 0.52 -0.15 4.93
CA ARG A 15 -0.42 0.03 3.81
C ARG A 15 -1.26 -1.21 3.53
N ILE A 16 -0.66 -2.40 3.60
CA ILE A 16 -1.36 -3.68 3.44
C ILE A 16 -2.49 -3.78 4.48
N HIS A 17 -2.20 -3.49 5.75
CA HIS A 17 -3.21 -3.49 6.80
C HIS A 17 -4.30 -2.44 6.60
N ASN A 18 -3.92 -1.24 6.14
CA ASN A 18 -4.89 -0.17 5.85
C ASN A 18 -5.85 -0.54 4.71
N ILE A 19 -5.41 -1.31 3.70
CA ILE A 19 -6.29 -1.84 2.66
C ILE A 19 -7.22 -2.92 3.20
N GLN A 20 -6.72 -3.82 4.05
CA GLN A 20 -7.53 -4.86 4.71
C GLN A 20 -8.73 -4.31 5.47
N THR A 21 -8.52 -3.16 6.11
CA THR A 21 -9.52 -2.51 6.97
C THR A 21 -10.21 -1.33 6.31
N LEU A 22 -9.91 -1.04 5.03
CA LEU A 22 -10.37 0.15 4.32
C LEU A 22 -11.90 0.28 4.31
N TYR A 23 -12.62 -0.86 4.27
CA TYR A 23 -14.07 -0.88 4.20
C TYR A 23 -14.74 -0.23 5.42
N PHE A 24 -14.10 -0.30 6.60
CA PHE A 24 -14.57 0.31 7.83
C PHE A 24 -14.41 1.83 7.87
N HIS A 25 -13.62 2.41 6.95
CA HIS A 25 -13.37 3.84 6.96
C HIS A 25 -14.66 4.60 6.60
N PRO A 26 -15.15 5.52 7.46
CA PRO A 26 -16.50 6.09 7.35
C PRO A 26 -16.65 7.03 6.15
N ASN A 27 -15.57 7.70 5.73
CA ASN A 27 -15.61 8.63 4.60
C ASN A 27 -15.31 7.92 3.27
N PRO A 28 -16.25 7.88 2.31
CA PRO A 28 -16.08 7.20 1.02
C PRO A 28 -15.05 7.87 0.11
N ILE A 29 -14.96 9.20 0.12
CA ILE A 29 -13.97 9.94 -0.69
C ILE A 29 -12.56 9.61 -0.22
N LYS A 30 -12.35 9.53 1.09
CA LYS A 30 -11.06 9.16 1.68
C LYS A 30 -10.71 7.69 1.38
N ARG A 31 -11.69 6.78 1.41
CA ARG A 31 -11.49 5.39 0.96
C ARG A 31 -10.96 5.33 -0.47
N GLN A 32 -11.63 6.02 -1.39
CA GLN A 32 -11.23 6.05 -2.78
C GLN A 32 -9.82 6.63 -2.97
N LYS A 33 -9.48 7.72 -2.28
CA LYS A 33 -8.14 8.31 -2.32
C LYS A 33 -7.07 7.33 -1.83
N ILE A 34 -7.31 6.63 -0.72
CA ILE A 34 -6.36 5.64 -0.18
C ILE A 34 -6.15 4.49 -1.16
N ALA A 35 -7.21 3.97 -1.78
CA ALA A 35 -7.12 2.91 -2.79
C ALA A 35 -6.32 3.38 -4.02
N GLN A 36 -6.61 4.57 -4.53
CA GLN A 36 -5.89 5.15 -5.68
C GLN A 36 -4.41 5.40 -5.37
N GLU A 37 -4.09 5.91 -4.18
CA GLU A 37 -2.72 6.11 -3.73
C GLU A 37 -1.98 4.76 -3.63
N THR A 38 -2.66 3.74 -3.09
CA THR A 38 -2.11 2.38 -2.97
C THR A 38 -1.73 1.81 -4.33
N MET A 39 -2.64 1.89 -5.30
CA MET A 39 -2.40 1.41 -6.66
C MET A 39 -1.27 2.18 -7.36
N LYS A 40 -1.22 3.50 -7.21
CA LYS A 40 -0.21 4.32 -7.91
C LYS A 40 1.17 4.24 -7.28
N ILE A 41 1.26 4.14 -5.96
CA ILE A 41 2.53 4.26 -5.22
C ILE A 41 2.98 2.90 -4.68
N PHE A 42 2.15 2.24 -3.88
CA PHE A 42 2.58 1.08 -3.10
C PHE A 42 2.70 -0.18 -3.95
N VAL A 43 1.82 -0.40 -4.92
CA VAL A 43 1.96 -1.47 -5.93
C VAL A 43 3.26 -1.31 -6.72
N ALA A 44 3.57 -0.09 -7.18
CA ALA A 44 4.79 0.19 -7.92
C ALA A 44 6.06 -0.03 -7.07
N ILE A 45 6.02 0.33 -5.78
CA ILE A 45 7.11 0.05 -4.83
C ILE A 45 7.29 -1.45 -4.63
N ALA A 46 6.20 -2.19 -4.37
CA ALA A 46 6.26 -3.65 -4.20
C ALA A 46 6.85 -4.33 -5.45
N LYS A 47 6.42 -3.91 -6.65
CA LYS A 47 6.96 -4.38 -7.93
C LYS A 47 8.47 -4.10 -8.08
N ARG A 48 8.92 -2.88 -7.75
CA ARG A 48 10.34 -2.49 -7.83
C ARG A 48 11.22 -3.26 -6.85
N LEU A 49 10.67 -3.70 -5.73
CA LEU A 49 11.36 -4.50 -4.72
C LEU A 49 11.27 -6.02 -4.97
N GLY A 50 10.62 -6.46 -6.05
CA GLY A 50 10.43 -7.89 -6.35
C GLY A 50 9.45 -8.61 -5.40
N LEU A 51 8.59 -7.86 -4.71
CA LEU A 51 7.65 -8.35 -3.71
C LEU A 51 6.32 -8.77 -4.34
N TYR A 52 6.34 -9.75 -5.24
CA TYR A 52 5.19 -10.09 -6.09
C TYR A 52 3.92 -10.47 -5.32
N HIS A 53 4.04 -11.22 -4.22
CA HIS A 53 2.87 -11.56 -3.38
C HIS A 53 2.16 -10.32 -2.84
N TYR A 54 2.92 -9.33 -2.38
CA TYR A 54 2.36 -8.08 -1.85
C TYR A 54 1.88 -7.16 -2.96
N GLN A 55 2.53 -7.15 -4.13
CA GLN A 55 2.04 -6.44 -5.30
C GLN A 55 0.64 -6.95 -5.68
N LEU A 56 0.51 -8.26 -5.88
CA LEU A 56 -0.77 -8.88 -6.26
C LEU A 56 -1.83 -8.67 -5.18
N TYR A 57 -1.44 -8.73 -3.90
CA TYR A 57 -2.35 -8.45 -2.79
C TYR A 57 -2.92 -7.03 -2.84
N LEU A 58 -2.10 -6.03 -3.19
CA LEU A 58 -2.53 -4.63 -3.24
C LEU A 58 -3.28 -4.27 -4.53
N GLU A 59 -3.20 -5.10 -5.58
CA GLU A 59 -3.90 -4.91 -6.85
C GLU A 59 -5.36 -5.41 -6.85
N ASN A 60 -5.70 -6.32 -5.94
CA ASN A 60 -7.03 -6.94 -5.81
C ASN A 60 -7.83 -6.36 -4.64
#